data_AF-A0A3M1M7T2-F1
#
_entry.id   AF-A0A3M1M7T2-F1
#
_cell.length_a   1.000
_cell.length_b   1.000
_cell.length_c   1.000
_cell.angle_alpha   90.00
_cell.angle_beta   90.00
_cell.angle_gamma   90.00
#
_symmetry.space_group_name_H-M   'P 1'
#
loop_
_entity.id
_entity.type
_entity.pdbx_description
1 polymer ?
#
loop_
_entity_poly.entity_id
_entity_poly.type
_entity_poly.pdbx_seq_one_letter_code
_entity_poly.pdbx_strand_id
1 'polypeptide(L)'
;MANIRVLDKRRKSIRNIRKITRTMELIATARFKKAMDRAAAANDYTQRITQIVRDLAAAGLETSHPLLADRPTVRSAAILMLTSNRGLCGGYNGAVIRAALQRRQDLIEMAEALDFEISGKRGISAMKFRNIPIDHTYTQFEDEPAF
;
A
#
# COMPACT_ATOMS: atom_id res chain seq x y z
N MET A 1 18.43 3.93 46.13
CA MET A 1 18.62 5.24 45.46
C MET A 1 18.97 5.00 43.99
N ALA A 2 18.34 5.72 43.05
CA ALA A 2 18.70 5.61 41.64
C ALA A 2 20.17 6.05 41.43
N ASN A 3 21.00 5.16 40.88
CA ASN A 3 22.41 5.42 40.65
C ASN A 3 22.59 6.50 39.57
N ILE A 4 23.23 7.63 39.91
CA ILE A 4 23.44 8.79 39.03
C ILE A 4 24.06 8.40 37.67
N ARG A 5 24.95 7.39 37.66
CA ARG A 5 25.58 6.88 36.42
C ARG A 5 24.55 6.28 35.46
N VAL A 6 23.52 5.59 35.98
CA VAL A 6 22.46 4.99 35.17
C VAL A 6 21.59 6.08 34.53
N LEU A 7 21.29 7.15 35.27
CA LEU A 7 20.53 8.29 34.75
C LEU A 7 21.28 9.01 33.64
N ASP A 8 22.59 9.24 33.78
CA ASP A 8 23.39 9.87 32.73
C ASP A 8 23.49 8.99 31.48
N LYS A 9 23.65 7.67 31.65
CA LYS A 9 23.64 6.70 30.53
C LYS A 9 22.32 6.73 29.78
N ARG A 10 21.18 6.74 30.48
CA ARG A 10 19.84 6.82 29.88
C ARG A 10 19.64 8.15 29.14
N ARG A 11 20.09 9.27 29.72
CA ARG A 11 20.04 10.60 29.09
C ARG A 11 20.79 10.62 27.77
N LYS A 12 22.01 10.07 27.72
CA LYS A 12 22.82 9.97 26.50
C LYS A 12 22.13 9.10 25.44
N SER A 13 21.58 7.95 25.84
CA SER A 13 20.85 7.05 24.93
C SER A 13 19.63 7.74 24.29
N ILE A 14 18.77 8.37 25.09
CA ILE A 14 17.58 9.08 24.59
C ILE A 14 17.97 10.22 23.65
N ARG A 15 19.04 10.96 23.97
CA ARG A 15 19.56 12.03 23.10
C ARG A 15 19.99 11.49 21.73
N ASN A 16 20.62 10.32 21.69
CA ASN A 16 21.02 9.68 20.44
C ASN A 16 19.80 9.21 19.64
N ILE A 17 18.83 8.56 20.29
CA ILE A 17 17.57 8.15 19.65
C ILE A 17 16.87 9.37 19.03
N ARG A 18 16.75 10.48 19.77
CA ARG A 18 16.15 11.73 19.27
C ARG A 18 16.86 12.27 18.03
N LYS A 19 18.19 12.22 17.98
CA LYS A 19 18.96 12.67 16.81
C LYS A 19 18.67 11.77 15.60
N ILE A 20 18.69 10.45 15.79
CA ILE A 20 18.44 9.48 14.71
C ILE A 20 17.02 9.65 14.17
N THR A 21 16.01 9.69 15.03
CA THR A 21 14.61 9.82 14.59
C THR A 21 14.36 11.16 13.90
N ARG A 22 15.00 12.25 14.34
CA ARG A 22 14.92 13.56 13.67
C ARG A 22 15.53 13.51 12.26
N THR A 23 16.66 12.84 12.08
CA THR A 23 17.24 12.66 10.74
C THR A 23 16.33 11.82 9.86
N MET A 24 15.77 10.73 10.39
CA MET A 24 14.82 9.87 9.65
C MET A 24 13.56 10.65 9.22
N GLU A 25 13.03 11.50 10.10
CA GLU A 25 11.92 12.41 9.82
C GLU A 25 12.24 13.31 8.63
N LEU A 26 13.38 14.00 8.65
CA LEU A 26 13.78 14.90 7.55
C LEU A 26 13.93 14.17 6.21
N ILE A 27 14.53 12.97 6.21
CA ILE A 27 14.67 12.13 5.01
C ILE A 27 13.28 11.70 4.50
N ALA A 28 12.40 11.25 5.39
CA ALA A 28 11.06 10.82 5.03
C ALA A 28 10.23 11.98 4.45
N THR A 29 10.32 13.18 5.04
CA THR A 29 9.64 14.38 4.53
C THR A 29 10.09 14.73 3.11
N ALA A 30 11.39 14.72 2.85
CA ALA A 30 11.93 15.00 1.52
C ALA A 30 11.45 13.97 0.48
N ARG A 31 11.43 12.68 0.84
CA ARG A 31 10.95 11.60 -0.04
C ARG A 31 9.44 11.66 -0.26
N PHE A 32 8.66 11.95 0.78
CA PHE A 32 7.21 12.10 0.67
C PHE A 32 6.85 13.22 -0.30
N LYS A 33 7.52 14.37 -0.21
CA LYS A 33 7.31 15.48 -1.17
C LYS A 33 7.55 15.03 -2.60
N LYS A 34 8.69 14.39 -2.89
CA LYS A 34 8.99 13.86 -4.23
C LYS A 34 7.95 12.84 -4.72
N ALA A 35 7.45 11.97 -3.83
CA ALA A 35 6.42 11.00 -4.17
C ALA A 35 5.08 11.68 -4.49
N MET A 36 4.68 12.68 -3.71
CA MET A 36 3.47 13.47 -3.96
C MET A 36 3.55 14.26 -5.26
N ASP A 37 4.70 14.89 -5.54
CA ASP A 37 4.92 15.64 -6.78
C ASP A 37 4.81 14.72 -8.01
N ARG A 38 5.35 13.49 -7.95
CA ARG A 38 5.18 12.49 -9.01
C ARG A 38 3.74 12.04 -9.17
N ALA A 39 3.03 11.80 -8.08
CA ALA A 39 1.62 11.41 -8.12
C ALA A 39 0.75 12.51 -8.73
N ALA A 40 1.01 13.78 -8.38
CA ALA A 40 0.34 14.93 -8.96
C ALA A 40 0.63 15.08 -10.47
N ALA A 41 1.88 14.87 -10.89
CA ALA A 41 2.24 14.91 -12.31
C ALA A 41 1.55 13.80 -13.14
N ALA A 42 1.37 12.61 -12.56
CA ALA A 42 0.67 11.50 -13.21
C ALA A 42 -0.85 11.68 -13.25
N ASN A 43 -1.42 12.51 -12.37
CA ASN A 43 -2.85 12.70 -12.24
C ASN A 43 -3.50 13.21 -13.54
N ASP A 44 -2.92 14.24 -14.16
CA ASP A 44 -3.49 14.83 -15.38
C ASP A 44 -3.52 13.84 -16.55
N TYR A 45 -2.49 13.01 -16.68
CA TYR A 45 -2.44 11.92 -17.66
C TYR A 45 -3.56 10.90 -17.42
N THR A 46 -3.69 10.41 -16.18
CA THR A 46 -4.70 9.43 -15.81
C THR A 46 -6.12 9.98 -16.01
N GLN A 47 -6.36 11.25 -15.69
CA GLN A 47 -7.65 11.89 -15.92
C GLN A 47 -7.98 11.98 -17.42
N ARG A 48 -7.03 12.43 -18.24
CA ARG A 48 -7.22 12.55 -19.69
C ARG A 48 -7.47 11.20 -20.35
N ILE A 49 -6.69 10.16 -20.00
CA ILE A 49 -6.88 8.84 -20.60
C ILE A 49 -8.21 8.22 -20.16
N THR A 50 -8.62 8.44 -18.91
CA THR A 50 -9.92 7.99 -18.40
C THR A 50 -11.06 8.69 -19.12
N GLN A 51 -10.92 9.99 -19.41
CA GLN A 51 -11.90 10.74 -20.16
C GLN A 51 -12.04 10.20 -21.59
N ILE A 52 -10.92 9.96 -22.28
CA ILE A 52 -10.93 9.39 -23.64
C ILE A 52 -11.61 8.01 -23.65
N VAL A 53 -11.26 7.14 -22.69
CA VAL A 53 -11.88 5.80 -22.59
C VAL A 53 -13.38 5.90 -22.31
N ARG A 54 -13.80 6.85 -21.46
CA ARG A 54 -15.22 7.09 -21.18
C ARG A 54 -15.97 7.59 -22.40
N ASP A 55 -15.43 8.57 -23.12
CA ASP A 55 -16.04 9.14 -24.32
C ASP A 55 -16.18 8.07 -25.42
N LEU A 56 -15.15 7.22 -25.57
CA LEU A 56 -15.18 6.08 -26.49
C LEU A 56 -16.27 5.07 -26.11
N ALA A 57 -16.38 4.73 -24.82
CA ALA A 57 -17.41 3.82 -24.32
C ALA A 57 -18.83 4.37 -24.52
N ALA A 58 -19.02 5.69 -24.38
CA ALA A 58 -20.30 6.36 -24.57
C ALA A 58 -20.69 6.55 -26.05
N ALA A 59 -19.71 6.62 -26.96
CA ALA A 59 -19.94 6.82 -28.39
C ALA A 59 -20.63 5.64 -29.11
N GLY A 60 -20.92 4.54 -28.39
CA GLY A 60 -21.73 3.44 -28.91
C GLY A 60 -21.04 2.65 -30.02
N LEU A 61 -19.70 2.69 -30.13
CA LEU A 61 -19.00 1.67 -30.89
C LEU A 61 -19.38 0.31 -30.30
N GLU A 62 -19.59 -0.70 -31.15
CA GLU A 62 -19.70 -2.11 -30.74
C GLU A 62 -18.35 -2.63 -30.19
N THR A 63 -17.76 -1.93 -29.23
CA THR A 63 -16.58 -2.34 -28.52
C THR A 63 -16.99 -3.32 -27.42
N SER A 64 -17.10 -4.60 -27.80
CA SER A 64 -17.12 -5.72 -26.86
C SER A 64 -15.73 -5.86 -26.22
N HIS A 65 -15.40 -4.96 -25.28
CA HIS A 65 -14.17 -5.04 -24.51
C HIS A 65 -14.43 -5.76 -23.18
N PRO A 66 -13.71 -6.85 -22.84
CA PRO A 66 -13.96 -7.63 -21.63
C PRO A 66 -13.93 -6.84 -20.30
N LEU A 67 -13.21 -5.72 -20.25
CA LEU A 67 -13.15 -4.82 -19.07
C LEU A 67 -14.32 -3.83 -18.97
N LEU A 68 -15.10 -3.64 -20.05
CA LEU A 68 -16.26 -2.75 -20.07
C LEU A 68 -17.60 -3.52 -20.03
N ALA A 69 -17.54 -4.86 -20.14
CA ALA A 69 -18.72 -5.70 -20.10
C ALA A 69 -19.24 -5.87 -18.67
N ASP A 70 -20.54 -5.63 -18.47
CA ASP A 70 -21.22 -5.94 -17.22
C ASP A 70 -21.24 -7.45 -16.98
N ARG A 71 -20.87 -7.87 -15.77
CA ARG A 71 -20.86 -9.27 -15.35
C ARG A 71 -21.83 -9.44 -14.18
N PRO A 72 -23.00 -10.06 -14.39
CA PRO A 72 -24.01 -10.20 -13.34
C PRO A 72 -23.55 -11.16 -12.22
N THR A 73 -22.58 -12.03 -12.49
CA THR A 73 -22.01 -12.97 -11.52
C THR A 73 -20.51 -12.77 -11.37
N VAL A 74 -20.05 -12.64 -10.12
CA VAL A 74 -18.63 -12.53 -9.77
C VAL A 74 -18.09 -13.93 -9.47
N ARG A 75 -17.34 -14.50 -10.41
CA ARG A 75 -16.71 -15.82 -10.21
C ARG A 75 -15.44 -15.73 -9.36
N SER A 76 -14.60 -14.73 -9.63
CA SER A 76 -13.37 -14.49 -8.89
C SER A 76 -13.21 -13.01 -8.56
N ALA A 77 -12.55 -12.75 -7.44
CA ALA A 77 -12.13 -11.41 -7.01
C ALA A 77 -10.65 -11.43 -6.62
N ALA A 78 -9.99 -10.28 -6.71
CA ALA A 78 -8.61 -10.12 -6.27
C ALA A 78 -8.51 -8.95 -5.27
N ILE A 79 -7.74 -9.13 -4.20
CA ILE A 79 -7.34 -8.04 -3.30
C ILE A 79 -5.88 -7.72 -3.55
N LEU A 80 -5.62 -6.52 -4.10
CA LEU A 80 -4.28 -5.94 -4.14
C LEU A 80 -4.05 -5.11 -2.87
N MET A 81 -3.16 -5.58 -2.00
CA MET A 81 -2.76 -4.88 -0.78
C MET A 81 -1.42 -4.17 -0.95
N LEU A 82 -1.41 -2.86 -0.72
CA LEU A 82 -0.19 -2.03 -0.79
C LEU A 82 0.33 -1.68 0.61
N THR A 83 1.42 -2.31 1.01
CA THR A 83 2.11 -2.09 2.29
C THR A 83 3.56 -1.68 2.07
N SER A 84 4.25 -1.25 3.14
CA SER A 84 5.65 -0.87 3.02
C SER A 84 6.59 -2.06 3.13
N ASN A 85 7.79 -1.92 2.55
CA ASN A 85 8.91 -2.81 2.82
C ASN A 85 9.56 -2.53 4.20
N ARG A 86 9.55 -1.26 4.63
CA ARG A 86 10.20 -0.78 5.87
C ARG A 86 9.20 -0.57 7.01
N GLY A 87 9.69 -0.45 8.25
CA GLY A 87 8.86 -0.15 9.44
C GLY A 87 8.86 1.33 9.79
N LEU A 88 8.57 1.66 11.06
CA LEU A 88 8.63 3.02 11.62
C LEU A 88 7.72 4.04 10.93
N CYS A 89 6.56 3.59 10.46
CA CYS A 89 5.56 4.38 9.72
C CYS A 89 4.23 4.52 10.51
N GLY A 90 4.30 4.48 11.84
CA GLY A 90 3.12 4.52 12.71
C GLY A 90 2.08 3.44 12.35
N GLY A 91 0.83 3.87 12.21
CA GLY A 91 -0.31 2.98 11.95
C GLY A 91 -0.52 2.55 10.50
N TYR A 92 0.29 3.02 9.54
CA TYR A 92 0.07 2.81 8.10
C TYR A 92 -0.17 1.33 7.72
N ASN A 93 0.80 0.46 7.95
CA ASN A 93 0.66 -0.96 7.61
C ASN A 93 -0.50 -1.62 8.37
N GLY A 94 -0.66 -1.29 9.65
CA GLY A 94 -1.74 -1.85 10.47
C GLY A 94 -3.13 -1.47 9.96
N ALA A 95 -3.30 -0.22 9.51
CA ALA A 95 -4.55 0.26 8.93
C ALA A 95 -4.86 -0.44 7.59
N VAL A 96 -3.89 -0.54 6.69
CA VAL A 96 -4.05 -1.23 5.41
C VAL A 96 -4.41 -2.71 5.61
N ILE A 97 -3.69 -3.41 6.50
CA ILE A 97 -3.94 -4.83 6.77
C ILE A 97 -5.36 -5.02 7.33
N ARG A 98 -5.81 -4.16 8.24
CA ARG A 98 -7.18 -4.24 8.78
C ARG A 98 -8.23 -4.02 7.69
N ALA A 99 -8.05 -3.02 6.83
CA ALA A 99 -8.96 -2.74 5.73
C ALA A 99 -9.01 -3.92 4.74
N ALA A 100 -7.87 -4.50 4.39
CA ALA A 100 -7.79 -5.67 3.50
C ALA A 100 -8.49 -6.91 4.10
N LEU A 101 -8.32 -7.15 5.41
CA LEU A 101 -8.99 -8.26 6.09
C LEU A 101 -10.50 -8.05 6.20
N GLN A 102 -10.96 -6.82 6.42
CA GLN A 102 -12.38 -6.49 6.41
C GLN A 102 -12.95 -6.73 5.00
N ARG A 103 -12.28 -6.23 3.96
CA ARG A 103 -12.73 -6.41 2.58
C ARG A 103 -12.74 -7.88 2.14
N ARG A 104 -11.79 -8.67 2.64
CA ARG A 104 -11.75 -10.12 2.44
C ARG A 104 -13.02 -10.80 2.96
N GLN A 105 -13.56 -10.37 4.10
CA GLN A 105 -14.79 -10.95 4.63
C GLN A 105 -15.96 -10.74 3.65
N ASP A 106 -16.13 -9.51 3.15
CA ASP A 106 -17.18 -9.20 2.18
C ASP A 106 -17.03 -10.02 0.89
N LEU A 107 -15.80 -10.21 0.40
CA LEU A 107 -15.55 -10.84 -0.89
C LEU A 107 -15.66 -12.37 -0.87
N ILE A 108 -15.38 -13.02 0.26
CA ILE A 108 -15.56 -14.47 0.42
C ILE A 108 -17.05 -14.85 0.32
N GLU A 109 -17.95 -13.93 0.70
CA GLU A 109 -19.40 -14.16 0.59
C GLU A 109 -19.93 -13.93 -0.84
N MET A 110 -19.22 -13.14 -1.66
CA MET A 110 -19.68 -12.72 -2.99
C MET A 110 -19.02 -13.47 -4.15
N ALA A 111 -17.82 -14.02 -3.97
CA ALA A 111 -17.02 -14.64 -5.04
C ALA A 111 -16.65 -16.09 -4.69
N GLU A 112 -16.59 -16.96 -5.70
CA GLU A 112 -16.21 -18.37 -5.54
C GLU A 112 -14.72 -18.53 -5.27
N ALA A 113 -13.89 -17.65 -5.84
CA ALA A 113 -12.44 -17.62 -5.65
C ALA A 113 -11.96 -16.20 -5.27
N LEU A 114 -10.99 -16.13 -4.36
CA LEU A 114 -10.38 -14.88 -3.92
C LEU A 114 -8.86 -14.96 -4.01
N ASP A 115 -8.29 -14.16 -4.89
CA ASP A 115 -6.84 -14.03 -5.07
C ASP A 115 -6.32 -12.89 -4.19
N PHE A 116 -5.13 -13.10 -3.63
CA PHE A 116 -4.50 -12.17 -2.72
C PHE A 116 -3.12 -11.76 -3.25
N GLU A 117 -3.04 -10.51 -3.70
CA GLU A 117 -1.80 -9.92 -4.21
C GLU A 117 -1.26 -8.92 -3.21
N ILE A 118 0.02 -9.03 -2.86
CA ILE A 118 0.61 -8.16 -1.85
C ILE A 118 1.86 -7.48 -2.37
N SER A 119 1.80 -6.15 -2.42
CA SER A 119 2.96 -5.30 -2.55
C SER A 119 3.46 -4.92 -1.16
N GLY A 120 4.70 -5.31 -0.84
CA GLY A 120 5.40 -4.93 0.39
C GLY A 120 5.59 -6.04 1.41
N LYS A 121 6.79 -6.07 2.01
CA LYS A 121 7.19 -7.11 3.00
C LYS A 121 6.29 -7.17 4.23
N ARG A 122 5.74 -6.03 4.69
CA ARG A 122 4.93 -5.97 5.92
C ARG A 122 3.60 -6.68 5.78
N GLY A 123 2.91 -6.52 4.64
CA GLY A 123 1.69 -7.26 4.33
C GLY A 123 1.94 -8.75 4.19
N ILE A 124 3.03 -9.13 3.50
CA ILE A 124 3.42 -10.53 3.31
C ILE A 124 3.64 -11.23 4.66
N SER A 125 4.43 -10.63 5.55
CA SER A 125 4.63 -11.18 6.90
C SER A 125 3.32 -11.29 7.68
N ALA A 126 2.41 -10.33 7.54
CA ALA A 126 1.14 -10.32 8.25
C ALA A 126 0.18 -11.42 7.76
N MET A 127 0.15 -11.72 6.47
CA MET A 127 -0.68 -12.79 5.90
C MET A 127 -0.08 -14.17 6.19
N LYS A 128 1.24 -14.32 6.07
CA LYS A 128 1.95 -15.55 6.49
C LYS A 128 1.69 -15.89 7.96
N PHE A 129 1.75 -14.91 8.85
CA PHE A 129 1.44 -15.11 10.27
C PHE A 129 0.00 -15.60 10.53
N ARG A 130 -0.94 -15.22 9.66
CA ARG A 130 -2.35 -15.63 9.73
C ARG A 130 -2.68 -16.88 8.94
N ASN A 131 -1.68 -17.50 8.31
CA ASN A 131 -1.85 -18.64 7.40
C ASN A 131 -2.85 -18.36 6.26
N ILE A 132 -2.90 -17.12 5.77
CA ILE A 132 -3.70 -16.73 4.61
C ILE A 132 -2.83 -16.91 3.35
N PRO A 133 -3.29 -17.67 2.34
CA PRO A 133 -2.55 -17.87 1.10
C PRO A 133 -2.35 -16.54 0.36
N ILE A 134 -1.24 -16.45 -0.37
CA ILE A 134 -0.86 -15.27 -1.15
C ILE A 134 -0.47 -15.78 -2.53
N ASP A 135 -1.12 -15.25 -3.56
CA ASP A 135 -0.95 -15.70 -4.95
C ASP A 135 0.22 -14.97 -5.62
N HIS A 136 0.29 -13.65 -5.43
CA HIS A 136 1.34 -12.81 -5.98
C HIS A 136 1.97 -11.90 -4.94
N THR A 137 3.30 -11.72 -5.06
CA THR A 137 4.04 -10.81 -4.18
C THR A 137 4.95 -9.88 -4.96
N TYR A 138 4.95 -8.61 -4.56
CA TYR A 138 5.78 -7.58 -5.14
C TYR A 138 6.61 -6.97 -4.02
N THR A 139 7.94 -7.08 -4.11
CA THR A 139 8.85 -6.50 -3.10
C THR A 139 9.95 -5.66 -3.71
N GLN A 140 10.10 -5.70 -5.03
CA GLN A 140 11.15 -5.02 -5.80
C GLN A 140 10.76 -3.57 -6.10
N PHE A 141 10.38 -2.83 -5.06
CA PHE A 141 10.16 -1.39 -5.13
C PHE A 141 10.83 -0.71 -3.93
N GLU A 142 11.51 0.39 -4.23
CA GLU A 142 12.15 1.23 -3.23
C GLU A 142 11.43 2.58 -3.18
N ASP A 143 12.12 3.65 -2.79
CA ASP A 143 11.52 4.97 -2.60
C ASP A 143 11.04 5.62 -3.93
N GLU A 144 11.55 5.15 -5.08
CA GLU A 144 11.21 5.64 -6.42
C GLU A 144 10.80 4.49 -7.36
N PRO A 145 9.56 3.97 -7.24
CA PRO A 145 9.06 2.96 -8.19
C PRO A 145 8.95 3.55 -9.60
N ALA A 146 9.33 2.75 -10.60
CA ALA A 146 9.11 3.01 -12.01
C ALA A 146 7.82 2.33 -12.49
N PHE A 147 7.32 2.75 -13.65
CA PHE A 147 6.16 2.13 -14.32
C PHE A 147 6.48 0.73 -14.83
#